data_AF-A0A8S3DVE5-F1
#
_entry.id   AF-A0A8S3DVE5-F1
#
_cell.length_a   1.000
_cell.length_b   1.000
_cell.length_c   1.000
_cell.angle_alpha   90.00
_cell.angle_beta   90.00
_cell.angle_gamma   90.00
#
_symmetry.space_group_name_H-M   'P 1'
#
loop_
_entity.id
_entity.type
_entity.pdbx_description
1 polymer ?
#
loop_
_entity_poly.entity_id
_entity_poly.type
_entity_poly.pdbx_seq_one_letter_code
_entity_poly.pdbx_strand_id
1 'polypeptide(L)'
;FLQTHQLQLVFNNIPKHLHRRLYEKMKNAIFDSGSYFQLCPVDDDDEELEKPYNPERRFYVSTLENVVLDPETDENAIFLIDHAWTYRIGDARNDLKSIPNLYERMASLMNVNSDTKDDGIELILQRMWKFNQTYTLASTQFNPNAGLEAAQEPYWYIMDELGSSIRYSSTNANVRCVSFFFEPSQTMFTLFYPIVRIEQSYTEIFRNYVHDNSNTLDRNIKLLPWQRVHSRKSILRSLTIENCPEIFTTKLQNKTELFEEGHKNDLYDKISNKIQLSKFDNEHIWKVYTDNELVKQYLTDPHYQLVDDIDQADIIFIEKQLIQDFRHETLNNKLVNQFPFENVLTKKELLALTARRWKSLYG
;
A
#
# COMPACT_ATOMS: atom_id res chain seq x y z
N PHE A 1 -9.87 18.71 -28.41
CA PHE A 1 -8.86 18.43 -27.36
C PHE A 1 -9.12 19.27 -26.11
N LEU A 2 -8.94 20.60 -26.13
CA LEU A 2 -9.10 21.45 -24.93
C LEU A 2 -10.50 21.31 -24.30
N GLN A 3 -11.57 21.32 -25.09
CA GLN A 3 -12.94 21.18 -24.60
C GLN A 3 -13.16 19.93 -23.73
N THR A 4 -12.50 18.81 -24.05
CA THR A 4 -12.69 17.53 -23.36
C THR A 4 -11.62 17.24 -22.30
N HIS A 5 -10.46 17.92 -22.35
CA HIS A 5 -9.30 17.60 -21.50
C HIS A 5 -8.82 18.77 -20.64
N GLN A 6 -9.47 19.94 -20.67
CA GLN A 6 -9.04 21.13 -19.94
C GLN A 6 -8.81 20.86 -18.43
N LEU A 7 -9.71 20.12 -17.78
CA LEU A 7 -9.57 19.78 -16.37
C LEU A 7 -8.30 18.97 -16.10
N GLN A 8 -8.02 17.95 -16.92
CA GLN A 8 -6.79 17.15 -16.79
C GLN A 8 -5.54 17.98 -17.05
N LEU A 9 -5.56 18.86 -18.07
CA LEU A 9 -4.44 19.74 -18.40
C LEU A 9 -4.11 20.71 -17.26
N VAL A 10 -5.13 21.29 -16.62
CA VAL A 10 -4.97 22.22 -15.48
C VAL A 10 -4.55 21.46 -14.24
N PHE A 11 -5.24 20.36 -13.89
CA PHE A 11 -4.95 19.56 -12.70
C PHE A 11 -3.52 19.03 -12.70
N ASN A 12 -3.06 18.53 -13.85
CA ASN A 12 -1.70 18.02 -14.01
C ASN A 12 -0.66 19.12 -14.23
N ASN A 13 -1.05 20.40 -14.30
CA ASN A 13 -0.17 21.54 -14.57
C ASN A 13 0.65 21.35 -15.86
N ILE A 14 -0.01 21.01 -16.97
CA ILE A 14 0.63 20.82 -18.27
C ILE A 14 0.74 22.18 -18.99
N PRO A 15 1.95 22.66 -19.30
CA PRO A 15 2.17 23.94 -19.99
C PRO A 15 1.39 24.06 -21.31
N LYS A 16 0.82 25.25 -21.57
CA LYS A 16 -0.04 25.50 -22.74
C LYS A 16 0.66 25.25 -24.08
N HIS A 17 1.95 25.57 -24.19
CA HIS A 17 2.72 25.37 -25.43
C HIS A 17 2.85 23.87 -25.79
N LEU A 18 2.76 22.95 -24.82
CA LEU A 18 2.82 21.50 -25.05
C LEU A 18 1.48 20.90 -25.53
N HIS A 19 0.35 21.62 -25.40
CA HIS A 19 -0.99 21.05 -25.62
C HIS A 19 -1.20 20.54 -27.05
N ARG A 20 -0.72 21.29 -28.05
CA ARG A 20 -0.82 20.91 -29.45
C ARG A 20 -0.05 19.61 -29.70
N ARG A 21 1.21 19.57 -29.26
CA ARG A 21 2.08 18.43 -29.50
C ARG A 21 1.62 17.18 -28.74
N LEU A 22 1.17 17.35 -27.51
CA LEU A 22 0.55 16.29 -26.71
C LEU A 22 -0.63 15.65 -27.47
N TYR A 23 -1.54 16.46 -28.02
CA TYR A 23 -2.66 15.94 -28.82
C TYR A 23 -2.19 15.18 -30.06
N GLU A 24 -1.21 15.71 -30.80
CA GLU A 24 -0.66 15.03 -31.97
C GLU A 24 -0.03 13.67 -31.62
N LYS A 25 0.74 13.62 -30.52
CA LYS A 25 1.37 12.38 -30.05
C LYS A 25 0.32 11.36 -29.62
N MET A 26 -0.69 11.74 -28.85
CA MET A 26 -1.74 10.79 -28.43
C MET A 26 -2.62 10.33 -29.58
N LYS A 27 -3.03 11.24 -30.47
CA LYS A 27 -3.87 10.91 -31.63
C LYS A 27 -3.21 9.88 -32.55
N ASN A 28 -1.90 9.99 -32.73
CA ASN A 28 -1.13 9.15 -33.65
C ASN A 28 -0.30 8.07 -32.92
N ALA A 29 -0.47 7.90 -31.60
CA ALA A 29 0.30 7.00 -30.76
C ALA A 29 1.83 7.10 -30.98
N ILE A 30 2.36 8.33 -30.97
CA ILE A 30 3.79 8.60 -31.18
C ILE A 30 4.54 8.46 -29.85
N PHE A 31 5.33 7.39 -29.74
CA PHE A 31 6.26 7.15 -28.63
C PHE A 31 7.68 7.46 -29.09
N ASP A 32 8.12 8.70 -28.86
CA ASP A 32 9.41 9.23 -29.35
C ASP A 32 10.45 9.44 -28.25
N SER A 33 10.20 8.94 -27.03
CA SER A 33 11.14 9.05 -25.90
C SER A 33 12.52 8.44 -26.21
N GLY A 34 12.60 7.39 -27.03
CA GLY A 34 13.86 6.77 -27.44
C GLY A 34 14.78 7.66 -28.29
N SER A 35 14.28 8.79 -28.82
CA SER A 35 15.11 9.79 -29.51
C SER A 35 15.75 10.81 -28.56
N TYR A 36 15.42 10.75 -27.28
CA TYR A 36 15.85 11.72 -26.26
C TYR A 36 16.49 11.05 -25.04
N PHE A 37 16.12 9.81 -24.75
CA PHE A 37 16.50 9.11 -23.53
C PHE A 37 16.98 7.70 -23.81
N GLN A 38 17.77 7.17 -22.87
CA GLN A 38 18.27 5.80 -22.88
C GLN A 38 18.13 5.16 -21.51
N LEU A 39 18.07 3.82 -21.50
CA LEU A 39 18.16 3.02 -20.29
C LEU A 39 19.63 2.69 -20.01
N CYS A 40 20.12 3.11 -18.85
CA CYS A 40 21.46 2.85 -18.38
C CYS A 40 21.42 1.76 -17.30
N PRO A 41 22.23 0.70 -17.39
CA PRO A 41 22.29 -0.31 -16.34
C PRO A 41 22.79 0.33 -15.04
N VAL A 42 22.26 -0.14 -13.91
CA VAL A 42 22.81 0.17 -12.60
C VAL A 42 24.03 -0.73 -12.39
N ASP A 43 25.22 -0.16 -12.24
CA ASP A 43 26.40 -0.90 -11.82
C ASP A 43 26.32 -1.16 -10.31
N ASP A 44 26.19 -2.45 -9.93
CA ASP A 44 26.12 -2.88 -8.52
C ASP A 44 27.47 -2.78 -7.79
N ASP A 45 28.57 -2.63 -8.53
CA ASP A 45 29.96 -2.58 -8.06
C ASP A 45 30.51 -1.16 -7.85
N ASP A 46 29.75 -0.12 -8.21
CA ASP A 46 30.18 1.27 -8.03
C ASP A 46 29.88 1.74 -6.60
N GLU A 47 30.88 1.66 -5.72
CA GLU A 47 30.79 2.08 -4.32
C GLU A 47 30.49 3.58 -4.14
N GLU A 48 30.74 4.41 -5.17
CA GLU A 48 30.48 5.86 -5.13
C GLU A 48 29.02 6.20 -5.44
N LEU A 49 28.28 5.32 -6.13
CA LEU A 49 26.86 5.52 -6.38
C LEU A 49 26.04 5.13 -5.14
N GLU A 50 25.24 6.08 -4.65
CA GLU A 50 24.31 5.81 -3.55
C GLU A 50 23.36 4.67 -3.97
N LYS A 51 23.59 3.46 -3.45
CA LYS A 51 22.87 2.24 -3.86
C LYS A 51 21.38 2.53 -3.96
N PRO A 52 20.75 2.30 -5.14
CA PRO A 52 19.42 2.80 -5.39
C PRO A 52 18.45 2.34 -4.31
N TYR A 53 17.51 3.22 -3.98
CA TYR A 53 16.46 2.93 -3.02
C TYR A 53 15.68 1.63 -3.33
N ASN A 54 15.67 1.23 -4.62
CA ASN A 54 15.14 -0.04 -5.11
C ASN A 54 16.23 -0.86 -5.82
N PRO A 55 16.86 -1.85 -5.14
CA PRO A 55 17.82 -2.76 -5.77
C PRO A 55 17.17 -3.67 -6.83
N GLU A 56 15.84 -3.72 -6.90
CA GLU A 56 15.15 -4.46 -7.95
C GLU A 56 15.17 -3.75 -9.32
N ARG A 57 15.53 -2.46 -9.39
CA ARG A 57 15.59 -1.73 -10.66
C ARG A 57 16.96 -1.89 -11.31
N ARG A 58 17.02 -2.64 -12.41
CA ARG A 58 18.25 -2.87 -13.20
C ARG A 58 18.70 -1.65 -14.00
N PHE A 59 17.79 -0.72 -14.30
CA PHE A 59 18.07 0.41 -15.17
C PHE A 59 17.57 1.72 -14.59
N TYR A 60 18.27 2.80 -14.93
CA TYR A 60 17.81 4.18 -14.79
C TYR A 60 17.72 4.85 -16.15
N VAL A 61 17.05 6.00 -16.20
CA VAL A 61 16.87 6.78 -17.43
C VAL A 61 17.84 7.95 -17.43
N SER A 62 18.56 8.16 -18.54
CA SER A 62 19.33 9.38 -18.78
C SER A 62 19.00 9.98 -20.15
N THR A 63 19.35 11.25 -20.37
CA THR A 63 19.30 11.84 -21.71
C THR A 63 20.35 11.23 -22.63
N LEU A 64 20.10 11.26 -23.95
CA LEU A 64 21.13 10.98 -24.96
C LEU A 64 22.14 12.13 -25.03
N GLU A 65 23.23 11.90 -25.77
CA GLU A 65 24.21 12.94 -26.07
C GLU A 65 23.56 14.10 -26.85
N ASN A 66 23.91 15.34 -26.50
CA ASN A 66 23.46 16.56 -27.19
C ASN A 66 21.93 16.83 -27.14
N VAL A 67 21.22 16.23 -26.18
CA VAL A 67 19.81 16.54 -25.93
C VAL A 67 19.70 17.78 -25.03
N VAL A 68 18.96 18.77 -25.52
CA VAL A 68 18.57 19.96 -24.74
C VAL A 68 17.06 20.00 -24.65
N LEU A 69 16.52 19.96 -23.43
CA LEU A 69 15.10 20.06 -23.15
C LEU A 69 14.85 21.34 -22.36
N ASP A 70 14.12 22.26 -22.97
CA ASP A 70 13.71 23.51 -22.35
C ASP A 70 12.21 23.46 -22.01
N PRO A 71 11.83 23.45 -20.73
CA PRO A 71 10.43 23.37 -20.32
C PRO A 71 9.60 24.60 -20.69
N GLU A 72 10.21 25.72 -21.10
CA GLU A 72 9.50 26.95 -21.46
C GLU A 72 9.32 27.11 -22.97
N THR A 73 10.28 26.63 -23.77
CA THR A 73 10.34 26.92 -25.21
C THR A 73 10.24 25.69 -26.12
N ASP A 74 10.53 24.48 -25.63
CA ASP A 74 10.50 23.28 -26.46
C ASP A 74 9.09 22.65 -26.50
N GLU A 75 8.37 22.90 -27.59
CA GLU A 75 7.05 22.31 -27.84
C GLU A 75 7.05 20.77 -27.92
N ASN A 76 8.21 20.14 -28.17
CA ASN A 76 8.35 18.69 -28.29
C ASN A 76 8.67 17.98 -26.98
N ALA A 77 9.00 18.73 -25.92
CA ALA A 77 9.40 18.21 -24.61
C ALA A 77 8.20 17.67 -23.79
N ILE A 78 7.37 16.82 -24.39
CA ILE A 78 6.33 16.05 -23.72
C ILE A 78 6.23 14.67 -24.35
N PHE A 79 6.33 13.62 -23.55
CA PHE A 79 6.48 12.25 -24.02
C PHE A 79 5.37 11.37 -23.46
N LEU A 80 5.01 10.33 -24.21
CA LEU A 80 4.08 9.30 -23.77
C LEU A 80 4.87 8.12 -23.22
N ILE A 81 4.42 7.61 -22.08
CA ILE A 81 4.85 6.37 -21.46
C ILE A 81 3.65 5.42 -21.49
N ASP A 82 3.89 4.20 -21.98
CA ASP A 82 2.86 3.18 -22.08
C ASP A 82 2.67 2.44 -20.75
N HIS A 83 1.52 1.79 -20.59
CA HIS A 83 1.21 0.95 -19.43
C HIS A 83 1.44 -0.51 -19.80
N ALA A 84 2.60 -1.06 -19.40
CA ALA A 84 2.95 -2.45 -19.65
C ALA A 84 1.92 -3.44 -19.11
N TRP A 85 1.24 -3.07 -18.02
CA TRP A 85 0.18 -3.88 -17.41
C TRP A 85 -0.80 -2.97 -16.68
N THR A 86 -2.10 -3.16 -16.93
CA THR A 86 -3.21 -2.52 -16.20
C THR A 86 -4.16 -3.59 -15.71
N TYR A 87 -4.56 -3.55 -14.44
CA TYR A 87 -5.30 -4.64 -13.79
C TYR A 87 -6.10 -4.18 -12.56
N ARG A 88 -7.00 -5.03 -12.07
CA ARG A 88 -7.63 -4.91 -10.73
C ARG A 88 -6.95 -5.87 -9.77
N ILE A 89 -6.89 -5.54 -8.48
CA ILE A 89 -6.15 -6.32 -7.47
C ILE A 89 -6.52 -7.81 -7.50
N GLY A 90 -7.81 -8.14 -7.62
CA GLY A 90 -8.28 -9.53 -7.67
C GLY A 90 -7.79 -10.33 -8.88
N ASP A 91 -7.48 -9.64 -9.99
CA ASP A 91 -7.10 -10.26 -11.25
C ASP A 91 -5.58 -10.45 -11.38
N ALA A 92 -4.78 -9.71 -10.59
CA ALA A 92 -3.33 -9.60 -10.76
C ALA A 92 -2.60 -10.95 -10.90
N ARG A 93 -2.97 -11.92 -10.07
CA ARG A 93 -2.39 -13.27 -10.10
C ARG A 93 -2.81 -14.05 -11.34
N ASN A 94 -4.09 -13.97 -11.71
CA ASN A 94 -4.62 -14.68 -12.87
C ASN A 94 -4.05 -14.12 -14.17
N ASP A 95 -3.87 -12.80 -14.24
CA ASP A 95 -3.20 -12.11 -15.34
C ASP A 95 -1.80 -12.67 -15.58
N LEU A 96 -0.96 -12.75 -14.53
CA LEU A 96 0.41 -13.31 -14.64
C LEU A 96 0.44 -14.78 -15.09
N LYS A 97 -0.64 -15.53 -14.82
CA LYS A 97 -0.77 -16.93 -15.25
C LYS A 97 -1.23 -17.06 -16.70
N SER A 98 -2.17 -16.20 -17.12
CA SER A 98 -2.95 -16.40 -18.34
C SER A 98 -2.59 -15.46 -19.49
N ILE A 99 -2.14 -14.23 -19.21
CA ILE A 99 -1.75 -13.27 -20.24
C ILE A 99 -0.39 -13.67 -20.83
N PRO A 100 -0.29 -13.90 -22.15
CA PRO A 100 0.96 -14.29 -22.79
C PRO A 100 2.09 -13.28 -22.54
N ASN A 101 3.28 -13.77 -22.21
CA ASN A 101 4.51 -13.00 -21.99
C ASN A 101 4.48 -11.98 -20.84
N LEU A 102 3.35 -11.82 -20.12
CA LEU A 102 3.24 -10.85 -19.04
C LEU A 102 4.15 -11.21 -17.86
N TYR A 103 4.17 -12.49 -17.49
CA TYR A 103 5.06 -12.99 -16.43
C TYR A 103 6.53 -12.69 -16.77
N GLU A 104 6.97 -13.05 -17.97
CA GLU A 104 8.34 -12.88 -18.44
C GLU A 104 8.73 -11.40 -18.45
N ARG A 105 7.83 -10.52 -18.92
CA ARG A 105 8.04 -9.07 -18.93
C ARG A 105 8.15 -8.51 -17.51
N MET A 106 7.22 -8.86 -16.61
CA MET A 106 7.24 -8.38 -15.22
C MET A 106 8.42 -8.94 -14.43
N ALA A 107 8.80 -10.20 -14.67
CA ALA A 107 9.98 -10.81 -14.06
C ALA A 107 11.26 -10.07 -14.47
N SER A 108 11.40 -9.77 -15.76
CA SER A 108 12.54 -9.00 -16.28
C SER A 108 12.57 -7.58 -15.70
N LEU A 109 11.43 -6.89 -15.71
CA LEU A 109 11.28 -5.51 -15.21
C LEU A 109 11.59 -5.39 -13.70
N MET A 110 11.20 -6.39 -12.91
CA MET A 110 11.36 -6.39 -11.44
C MET A 110 12.56 -7.20 -10.95
N ASN A 111 13.46 -7.58 -11.85
CA ASN A 111 14.66 -8.37 -11.56
C ASN A 111 14.34 -9.65 -10.73
N VAL A 112 13.27 -10.36 -11.11
CA VAL A 112 12.86 -11.61 -10.47
C VAL A 112 13.52 -12.76 -11.21
N ASN A 113 14.26 -13.57 -10.45
CA ASN A 113 14.79 -14.85 -10.89
C ASN A 113 14.27 -15.92 -9.92
N SER A 114 13.60 -16.94 -10.43
CA SER A 114 13.00 -18.02 -9.66
C SER A 114 13.07 -19.34 -10.42
N ASP A 115 13.16 -20.44 -9.68
CA ASP A 115 13.25 -21.78 -10.27
C ASP A 115 11.93 -22.21 -10.92
N THR A 116 10.80 -21.76 -10.36
CA THR A 116 9.47 -22.04 -10.89
C THR A 116 8.72 -20.75 -11.22
N LYS A 117 7.75 -20.85 -12.16
CA LYS A 117 6.88 -19.74 -12.52
C LYS A 117 5.98 -19.32 -11.34
N ASP A 118 5.46 -20.28 -10.56
CA ASP A 118 4.59 -19.96 -9.42
C ASP A 118 5.34 -19.19 -8.32
N ASP A 119 6.58 -19.59 -7.99
CA ASP A 119 7.41 -18.83 -7.05
C ASP A 119 7.74 -17.43 -7.59
N GLY A 120 8.01 -17.33 -8.89
CA GLY A 120 8.23 -16.05 -9.57
C GLY A 120 7.01 -15.14 -9.50
N ILE A 121 5.80 -15.69 -9.64
CA ILE A 121 4.54 -14.95 -9.49
C ILE A 121 4.43 -14.40 -8.06
N GLU A 122 4.72 -15.18 -7.02
CA GLU A 122 4.72 -14.67 -5.64
C GLU A 122 5.69 -13.50 -5.47
N LEU A 123 6.91 -13.65 -6.00
CA LEU A 123 7.93 -12.60 -5.92
C LEU A 123 7.52 -11.32 -6.68
N ILE A 124 6.90 -11.46 -7.86
CA ILE A 124 6.34 -10.33 -8.60
C ILE A 124 5.25 -9.64 -7.77
N LEU A 125 4.28 -10.40 -7.24
CA LEU A 125 3.18 -9.86 -6.43
C LEU A 125 3.69 -9.15 -5.16
N GLN A 126 4.79 -9.64 -4.56
CA GLN A 126 5.45 -9.00 -3.42
C GLN A 126 6.23 -7.73 -3.79
N ARG A 127 6.77 -7.62 -5.02
CA ARG A 127 7.62 -6.50 -5.46
C ARG A 127 6.87 -5.40 -6.21
N MET A 128 5.75 -5.74 -6.85
CA MET A 128 5.01 -4.85 -7.76
C MET A 128 4.58 -3.51 -7.13
N TRP A 129 4.40 -3.44 -5.80
CA TRP A 129 4.05 -2.20 -5.11
C TRP A 129 5.04 -1.05 -5.38
N LYS A 130 6.29 -1.35 -5.74
CA LYS A 130 7.35 -0.37 -6.07
C LYS A 130 7.22 0.24 -7.47
N PHE A 131 6.40 -0.36 -8.31
CA PHE A 131 6.18 -0.01 -9.71
C PHE A 131 4.75 0.49 -9.94
N ASN A 132 3.84 0.00 -9.11
CA ASN A 132 2.43 0.30 -9.18
C ASN A 132 2.10 1.78 -9.03
N GLN A 133 1.20 2.22 -9.90
CA GLN A 133 0.45 3.45 -9.79
C GLN A 133 -1.04 3.12 -9.91
N THR A 134 -1.90 4.09 -9.60
CA THR A 134 -3.35 3.88 -9.65
C THR A 134 -4.07 5.06 -10.29
N TYR A 135 -5.25 4.78 -10.83
CA TYR A 135 -6.22 5.80 -11.18
C TYR A 135 -7.64 5.26 -10.99
N THR A 136 -8.58 6.17 -10.75
CA THR A 136 -10.01 5.86 -10.73
C THR A 136 -10.68 6.64 -11.85
N LEU A 137 -11.33 5.93 -12.76
CA LEU A 137 -12.11 6.57 -13.82
C LEU A 137 -13.52 6.80 -13.30
N ALA A 138 -13.79 7.97 -12.73
CA ALA A 138 -15.13 8.39 -12.34
C ALA A 138 -16.02 8.52 -13.59
N SER A 139 -16.62 7.43 -14.02
CA SER A 139 -17.47 7.40 -15.20
C SER A 139 -18.65 6.46 -15.00
N THR A 140 -19.84 7.04 -15.16
CA THR A 140 -21.13 6.36 -15.33
C THR A 140 -21.24 5.64 -16.69
N GLN A 141 -20.28 5.80 -17.61
CA GLN A 141 -20.31 5.21 -18.95
C GLN A 141 -19.81 3.75 -18.99
N PHE A 142 -18.93 3.35 -18.07
CA PHE A 142 -18.42 1.99 -18.02
C PHE A 142 -19.26 1.05 -17.15
N ASN A 143 -20.12 1.61 -16.30
CA ASN A 143 -21.01 0.81 -15.45
C ASN A 143 -22.30 1.61 -15.15
N PRO A 144 -23.28 1.60 -16.06
CA PRO A 144 -24.53 2.35 -15.89
C PRO A 144 -25.37 1.91 -14.68
N ASN A 145 -25.03 0.76 -14.08
CA ASN A 145 -25.68 0.21 -12.88
C ASN A 145 -24.91 0.49 -11.58
N ALA A 146 -23.71 1.10 -11.64
CA ALA A 146 -23.00 1.50 -10.44
C ALA A 146 -23.62 2.79 -9.91
N GLY A 147 -24.41 2.69 -8.84
CA GLY A 147 -24.92 3.85 -8.12
C GLY A 147 -23.78 4.78 -7.68
N LEU A 148 -24.10 6.07 -7.45
CA LEU A 148 -23.14 7.11 -7.05
C LEU A 148 -22.31 6.77 -5.78
N GLU A 149 -22.72 5.75 -5.01
CA GLU A 149 -22.12 5.35 -3.73
C GLU A 149 -21.24 4.09 -3.80
N ALA A 150 -21.17 3.39 -4.94
CA ALA A 150 -20.23 2.29 -5.08
C ALA A 150 -18.83 2.85 -5.30
N ALA A 151 -17.95 2.76 -4.30
CA ALA A 151 -16.54 3.08 -4.44
C ALA A 151 -15.98 2.29 -5.64
N GLN A 152 -15.73 2.98 -6.75
CA GLN A 152 -15.19 2.34 -7.94
C GLN A 152 -13.79 1.85 -7.60
N GLU A 153 -13.62 0.53 -7.59
CA GLU A 153 -12.32 -0.09 -7.37
C GLU A 153 -11.30 0.51 -8.35
N PRO A 154 -10.15 1.02 -7.85
CA PRO A 154 -9.15 1.67 -8.67
C PRO A 154 -8.51 0.66 -9.62
N TYR A 155 -8.16 1.13 -10.81
CA TYR A 155 -7.25 0.41 -11.67
C TYR A 155 -5.82 0.64 -11.18
N TRP A 156 -5.06 -0.44 -11.19
CA TRP A 156 -3.63 -0.43 -10.94
C TRP A 156 -2.91 -0.58 -12.26
N TYR A 157 -1.75 0.05 -12.38
CA TYR A 157 -0.94 -0.10 -13.58
C TYR A 157 0.55 -0.01 -13.28
N ILE A 158 1.32 -0.65 -14.16
CA ILE A 158 2.77 -0.61 -14.21
C ILE A 158 3.17 -0.02 -15.57
N MET A 159 4.03 0.99 -15.55
CA MET A 159 4.54 1.62 -16.77
C MET A 159 5.47 0.66 -17.52
N ASP A 160 5.71 0.95 -18.80
CA ASP A 160 6.76 0.31 -19.58
C ASP A 160 8.16 0.42 -18.94
N GLU A 161 9.13 -0.22 -19.59
CA GLU A 161 10.52 -0.31 -19.15
C GLU A 161 11.13 1.08 -18.92
N LEU A 162 10.84 2.06 -19.79
CA LEU A 162 11.34 3.42 -19.64
C LEU A 162 10.70 4.12 -18.44
N GLY A 163 9.37 4.12 -18.35
CA GLY A 163 8.67 4.80 -17.26
C GLY A 163 8.99 4.20 -15.90
N SER A 164 9.06 2.88 -15.81
CA SER A 164 9.40 2.15 -14.57
C SER A 164 10.85 2.37 -14.13
N SER A 165 11.75 2.71 -15.05
CA SER A 165 13.14 3.06 -14.75
C SER A 165 13.37 4.51 -14.35
N ILE A 166 12.38 5.41 -14.49
CA ILE A 166 12.49 6.77 -13.97
C ILE A 166 12.54 6.72 -12.44
N ARG A 167 13.67 7.13 -11.87
CA ARG A 167 13.92 7.06 -10.43
C ARG A 167 13.28 8.22 -9.70
N TYR A 168 13.17 8.05 -8.38
CA TYR A 168 12.70 9.09 -7.50
C TYR A 168 13.85 9.89 -6.92
N SER A 169 13.66 11.21 -6.88
CA SER A 169 14.47 12.10 -6.03
C SER A 169 13.59 13.25 -5.52
N SER A 170 13.69 13.56 -4.22
CA SER A 170 13.03 14.75 -3.64
C SER A 170 13.75 16.05 -3.98
N THR A 171 15.05 16.00 -4.26
CA THR A 171 15.91 17.19 -4.42
C THR A 171 16.27 17.46 -5.87
N ASN A 172 16.42 16.39 -6.66
CA ASN A 172 16.95 16.45 -8.03
C ASN A 172 15.87 16.14 -9.08
N ALA A 173 14.58 16.13 -8.70
CA ALA A 173 13.50 15.91 -9.65
C ALA A 173 13.56 16.96 -10.78
N ASN A 174 13.78 16.49 -12.00
CA ASN A 174 13.91 17.33 -13.20
C ASN A 174 12.75 17.12 -14.19
N VAL A 175 11.89 16.14 -13.93
CA VAL A 175 10.70 15.84 -14.73
C VAL A 175 9.45 15.67 -13.89
N ARG A 176 8.29 15.74 -14.54
CA ARG A 176 7.01 15.36 -13.97
C ARG A 176 6.42 14.17 -14.74
N CYS A 177 5.89 13.21 -13.99
CA CYS A 177 5.10 12.09 -14.53
C CYS A 177 3.65 12.22 -14.04
N VAL A 178 2.68 12.18 -14.93
CA VAL A 178 1.25 12.31 -14.60
C VAL A 178 0.39 11.36 -15.42
N SER A 179 -0.68 10.84 -14.83
CA SER A 179 -1.65 10.03 -15.56
C SER A 179 -2.56 10.94 -16.39
N PHE A 180 -2.86 10.53 -17.63
CA PHE A 180 -3.70 11.32 -18.53
C PHE A 180 -4.57 10.39 -19.38
N PHE A 181 -5.88 10.56 -19.27
CA PHE A 181 -6.86 9.83 -20.05
C PHE A 181 -7.10 10.54 -21.37
N PHE A 182 -6.88 9.83 -22.48
CA PHE A 182 -7.22 10.32 -23.81
C PHE A 182 -8.56 9.74 -24.26
N GLU A 183 -9.60 10.57 -24.19
CA GLU A 183 -10.98 10.16 -24.45
C GLU A 183 -11.21 9.57 -25.86
N PRO A 184 -10.65 10.12 -26.96
CA PRO A 184 -10.93 9.58 -28.30
C PRO A 184 -10.50 8.13 -28.51
N SER A 185 -9.40 7.69 -27.90
CA SER A 185 -8.93 6.30 -27.96
C SER A 185 -9.28 5.49 -26.72
N GLN A 186 -9.93 6.11 -25.73
CA GLN A 186 -10.23 5.52 -24.42
C GLN A 186 -8.98 4.91 -23.74
N THR A 187 -7.83 5.57 -23.91
CA THR A 187 -6.53 5.06 -23.45
C THR A 187 -5.99 5.89 -22.30
N MET A 188 -5.45 5.23 -21.28
CA MET A 188 -4.65 5.89 -20.25
C MET A 188 -3.19 5.91 -20.66
N PHE A 189 -2.60 7.10 -20.63
CA PHE A 189 -1.16 7.29 -20.80
C PHE A 189 -0.55 7.80 -19.50
N THR A 190 0.74 7.57 -19.31
CA THR A 190 1.53 8.43 -18.44
C THR A 190 2.25 9.45 -19.29
N LEU A 191 2.07 10.73 -18.98
CA LEU A 191 2.81 11.82 -19.61
C LEU A 191 4.06 12.10 -18.81
N PHE A 192 5.15 12.37 -19.53
CA PHE A 192 6.46 12.67 -18.97
C PHE A 192 7.03 13.92 -19.66
N TYR A 193 7.39 14.95 -18.88
CA TYR A 193 7.89 16.23 -19.41
C TYR A 193 8.83 16.93 -18.40
N PRO A 194 9.81 17.73 -18.87
CA PRO A 194 10.74 18.42 -18.00
C PRO A 194 10.05 19.53 -17.20
N ILE A 195 10.55 19.76 -15.99
CA ILE A 195 10.14 20.87 -15.11
C ILE A 195 11.27 21.86 -14.85
N VAL A 196 12.48 21.51 -15.29
CA VAL A 196 13.68 22.36 -15.30
C VAL A 196 14.37 22.17 -16.64
N ARG A 197 15.20 23.13 -17.05
CA ARG A 197 16.02 23.00 -18.25
C ARG A 197 17.04 21.86 -18.06
N ILE A 198 17.12 20.95 -19.02
CA ILE A 198 18.07 19.84 -19.05
C ILE A 198 18.95 20.03 -20.29
N GLU A 199 20.24 20.28 -20.10
CA GLU A 199 21.17 20.57 -21.21
C GLU A 199 22.48 19.78 -21.14
N GLN A 200 22.80 19.23 -19.97
CA GLN A 200 24.01 18.42 -19.81
C GLN A 200 23.78 17.04 -20.45
N SER A 201 24.74 16.59 -21.25
CA SER A 201 24.71 15.26 -21.83
C SER A 201 24.63 14.19 -20.75
N TYR A 202 23.85 13.13 -21.00
CA TYR A 202 23.70 12.00 -20.08
C TYR A 202 23.15 12.38 -18.69
N THR A 203 22.32 13.44 -18.63
CA THR A 203 21.66 13.83 -17.38
C THR A 203 20.68 12.74 -16.96
N GLU A 204 20.82 12.22 -15.74
CA GLU A 204 19.85 11.30 -15.18
C GLU A 204 18.48 11.96 -14.97
N ILE A 205 17.42 11.20 -15.24
CA ILE A 205 16.04 11.63 -15.13
C ILE A 205 15.42 11.16 -13.80
N PHE A 206 14.95 12.13 -13.02
CA PHE A 206 14.29 11.92 -11.74
C PHE A 206 12.90 12.53 -11.70
N ARG A 207 11.95 11.78 -11.17
CA ARG A 207 10.61 12.28 -10.84
C ARG A 207 10.43 12.42 -9.33
N ASN A 208 9.45 13.22 -8.94
CA ASN A 208 8.99 13.30 -7.57
C ASN A 208 7.74 12.41 -7.41
N TYR A 209 7.68 11.54 -6.39
CA TYR A 209 6.51 10.71 -6.10
C TYR A 209 5.39 11.50 -5.41
N VAL A 210 5.72 12.62 -4.78
CA VAL A 210 4.75 13.49 -4.12
C VAL A 210 4.84 14.87 -4.76
N HIS A 211 3.73 15.37 -5.30
CA HIS A 211 3.72 16.58 -6.12
C HIS A 211 3.89 17.90 -5.32
N ASP A 212 3.94 17.85 -3.98
CA ASP A 212 4.14 19.03 -3.13
C ASP A 212 5.63 19.39 -2.97
N ASN A 213 6.10 20.46 -3.60
CA ASN A 213 7.51 20.85 -3.47
C ASN A 213 7.86 21.51 -2.12
N SER A 214 6.93 21.59 -1.17
CA SER A 214 7.15 22.16 0.16
C SER A 214 7.72 21.11 1.12
N ASN A 215 8.77 21.45 1.88
CA ASN A 215 9.29 20.60 2.97
C ASN A 215 8.32 20.61 4.17
N THR A 216 7.14 20.03 4.00
CA THR A 216 6.11 19.89 5.02
C THR A 216 6.24 18.56 5.72
N LEU A 217 5.80 18.51 6.99
CA LEU A 217 5.64 17.25 7.72
C LEU A 217 4.83 16.22 6.92
N ASP A 218 3.75 16.67 6.28
CA ASP A 218 2.88 15.84 5.44
C ASP A 218 3.64 15.17 4.28
N ARG A 219 4.48 15.92 3.57
CA ARG A 219 5.36 15.38 2.52
C ARG A 219 6.31 14.32 3.08
N ASN A 220 6.98 14.61 4.19
CA ASN A 220 7.92 13.69 4.81
C ASN A 220 7.24 12.38 5.23
N ILE A 221 6.00 12.45 5.73
CA ILE A 221 5.18 11.28 6.06
C ILE A 221 4.80 10.50 4.80
N LYS A 222 4.33 11.17 3.74
CA LYS A 222 3.97 10.54 2.47
C LYS A 222 5.15 9.83 1.80
N LEU A 223 6.38 10.25 2.07
CA LEU A 223 7.59 9.61 1.53
C LEU A 223 8.12 8.45 2.37
N LEU A 224 7.59 8.20 3.57
CA LEU A 224 8.09 7.14 4.47
C LEU A 224 8.12 5.73 3.85
N PRO A 225 7.12 5.28 3.07
CA PRO A 225 7.20 3.97 2.42
C PRO A 225 8.38 3.85 1.42
N TRP A 226 8.90 4.98 0.97
CA TRP A 226 10.05 5.12 0.07
C TRP A 226 11.35 5.50 0.80
N GLN A 227 11.43 5.33 2.12
CA GLN A 227 12.67 5.43 2.90
C GLN A 227 13.17 4.06 3.40
N ARG A 228 14.47 3.90 3.66
CA ARG A 228 15.02 2.61 4.14
C ARG A 228 14.49 2.31 5.54
N VAL A 229 14.21 1.03 5.85
CA VAL A 229 13.60 0.63 7.13
C VAL A 229 14.37 1.16 8.35
N HIS A 230 15.71 1.13 8.30
CA HIS A 230 16.56 1.64 9.38
C HIS A 230 16.44 3.16 9.57
N SER A 231 16.32 3.94 8.50
CA SER A 231 16.12 5.39 8.58
C SER A 231 14.69 5.77 8.92
N ARG A 232 13.68 4.97 8.57
CA ARG A 232 12.27 5.23 8.94
C ARG A 232 12.09 5.42 10.44
N LYS A 233 12.71 4.56 11.27
CA LYS A 233 12.54 4.62 12.74
C LYS A 233 13.14 5.90 13.33
N SER A 234 14.34 6.30 12.89
CA SER A 234 14.96 7.54 13.35
C SER A 234 14.18 8.76 12.87
N ILE A 235 13.74 8.76 11.61
CA ILE A 235 12.95 9.85 11.02
C ILE A 235 11.61 10.00 11.74
N LEU A 236 10.85 8.92 11.91
CA LEU A 236 9.61 8.93 12.68
C LEU A 236 9.82 9.42 14.10
N ARG A 237 10.89 8.99 14.77
CA ARG A 237 11.20 9.45 16.11
C ARG A 237 11.50 10.95 16.14
N SER A 238 12.36 11.43 15.25
CA SER A 238 12.70 12.85 15.15
C SER A 238 11.47 13.71 14.87
N LEU A 239 10.65 13.32 13.89
CA LEU A 239 9.39 13.99 13.58
C LEU A 239 8.43 14.01 14.78
N THR A 240 8.34 12.90 15.52
CA THR A 240 7.49 12.83 16.72
C THR A 240 8.02 13.73 17.84
N ILE A 241 9.34 13.80 18.04
CA ILE A 241 9.95 14.68 19.06
C ILE A 241 9.71 16.15 18.71
N GLU A 242 9.87 16.51 17.44
CA GLU A 242 9.68 17.88 16.96
C GLU A 242 8.23 18.34 17.05
N ASN A 243 7.29 17.50 16.63
CA ASN A 243 5.88 17.88 16.48
C ASN A 243 5.01 17.52 17.70
N CYS A 244 5.45 16.57 18.54
CA CYS A 244 4.73 16.13 19.74
C CYS A 244 5.69 15.89 20.92
N PRO A 245 6.52 16.88 21.33
CA PRO A 245 7.52 16.71 22.40
C PRO A 245 6.90 16.28 23.73
N GLU A 246 5.65 16.68 23.99
CA GLU A 246 4.87 16.31 25.16
C GLU A 246 4.71 14.79 25.32
N ILE A 247 4.74 14.00 24.24
CA ILE A 247 4.68 12.53 24.33
C ILE A 247 5.89 11.98 25.12
N PHE A 248 7.04 12.66 25.02
CA PHE A 248 8.30 12.25 25.64
C PHE A 248 8.55 12.89 27.01
N THR A 249 7.98 14.07 27.26
CA THR A 249 8.17 14.81 28.54
C THR A 249 7.03 14.60 29.52
N THR A 250 5.82 14.29 29.04
CA THR A 250 4.67 13.99 29.91
C THR A 250 4.91 12.67 30.62
N LYS A 251 5.19 12.75 31.94
CA LYS A 251 5.15 11.57 32.81
C LYS A 251 3.84 10.82 32.55
N LEU A 252 3.90 9.50 32.41
CA LEU A 252 2.67 8.72 32.34
C LEU A 252 1.81 9.10 33.54
N GLN A 253 0.67 9.71 33.28
CA GLN A 253 -0.40 9.71 34.26
C GLN A 253 -0.78 8.23 34.43
N ASN A 254 -0.71 7.75 35.66
CA ASN A 254 -1.38 6.49 36.02
C ASN A 254 -2.87 6.76 35.84
N LYS A 255 -3.38 6.53 34.63
CA LYS A 255 -4.82 6.54 34.32
C LYS A 255 -5.43 5.24 34.86
N THR A 256 -5.29 5.04 36.17
CA THR A 256 -5.77 3.85 36.86
C THR A 256 -7.27 3.70 36.66
N GLU A 257 -8.02 4.80 36.61
CA GLU A 257 -9.45 4.83 36.31
C GLU A 257 -9.78 4.18 34.95
N LEU A 258 -9.01 4.47 33.89
CA LEU A 258 -9.22 3.89 32.56
C LEU A 258 -8.95 2.37 32.55
N PHE A 259 -7.94 1.95 33.32
CA PHE A 259 -7.63 0.53 33.53
C PHE A 259 -8.77 -0.12 34.33
N GLU A 260 -9.15 0.45 35.46
CA GLU A 260 -10.23 -0.04 36.33
C GLU A 260 -11.58 -0.11 35.59
N GLU A 261 -11.99 0.92 34.85
CA GLU A 261 -13.20 0.92 34.02
C GLU A 261 -13.19 -0.22 32.99
N GLY A 262 -12.04 -0.48 32.38
CA GLY A 262 -11.87 -1.59 31.46
C GLY A 262 -11.87 -2.98 32.11
N HIS A 263 -11.81 -3.06 33.44
CA HIS A 263 -11.53 -4.31 34.17
C HIS A 263 -12.43 -4.56 35.40
N LYS A 264 -13.44 -3.72 35.70
CA LYS A 264 -14.33 -3.89 36.87
C LYS A 264 -14.90 -5.31 37.00
N ASN A 265 -15.04 -5.99 35.87
CA ASN A 265 -15.72 -7.28 35.76
C ASN A 265 -14.87 -8.37 35.06
N ASP A 266 -13.58 -8.14 34.82
CA ASP A 266 -12.69 -9.07 34.09
C ASP A 266 -12.07 -10.14 35.00
N LEU A 267 -12.02 -9.91 36.32
CA LEU A 267 -11.41 -10.86 37.25
C LEU A 267 -12.35 -12.04 37.51
N TYR A 268 -11.93 -13.21 37.07
CA TYR A 268 -12.39 -14.46 37.66
C TYR A 268 -11.79 -14.53 39.06
N ASP A 269 -12.60 -14.28 40.09
CA ASP A 269 -12.14 -14.41 41.48
C ASP A 269 -11.54 -15.81 41.67
N LYS A 270 -10.32 -15.87 42.23
CA LYS A 270 -9.48 -17.08 42.40
C LYS A 270 -10.14 -18.25 43.19
N ILE A 271 -11.42 -18.15 43.56
CA ILE A 271 -12.03 -19.00 44.60
C ILE A 271 -13.12 -19.94 44.09
N SER A 272 -13.74 -19.77 42.92
CA SER A 272 -14.79 -20.72 42.50
C SER A 272 -14.50 -21.39 41.17
N ASN A 273 -14.40 -22.72 41.25
CA ASN A 273 -14.33 -23.68 40.16
C ASN A 273 -12.95 -23.77 39.50
N LYS A 274 -12.09 -24.62 40.08
CA LYS A 274 -11.24 -25.47 39.24
C LYS A 274 -12.18 -26.02 38.17
N ILE A 275 -12.01 -25.62 36.91
CA ILE A 275 -12.61 -26.32 35.79
C ILE A 275 -12.20 -27.76 36.02
N GLN A 276 -13.15 -28.60 36.47
CA GLN A 276 -12.98 -30.02 36.31
C GLN A 276 -12.96 -30.15 34.80
N LEU A 277 -11.77 -30.16 34.22
CA LEU A 277 -11.55 -30.68 32.88
C LEU A 277 -12.00 -32.13 33.01
N SER A 278 -13.31 -32.33 32.88
CA SER A 278 -13.94 -33.63 32.70
C SER A 278 -13.06 -34.29 31.66
N LYS A 279 -12.45 -35.42 32.05
CA LYS A 279 -11.51 -36.18 31.22
C LYS A 279 -11.96 -36.05 29.78
N PHE A 280 -11.09 -35.52 28.91
CA PHE A 280 -11.32 -35.45 27.48
C PHE A 280 -11.67 -36.86 27.00
N ASP A 281 -12.96 -37.14 26.94
CA ASP A 281 -13.48 -38.38 26.44
C ASP A 281 -13.58 -38.18 24.93
N ASN A 282 -12.91 -39.05 24.16
CA ASN A 282 -12.91 -38.97 22.71
C ASN A 282 -14.33 -39.20 22.12
N GLU A 283 -15.30 -39.54 22.97
CA GLU A 283 -16.71 -39.70 22.61
C GLU A 283 -17.56 -38.42 22.82
N HIS A 284 -17.02 -37.36 23.44
CA HIS A 284 -17.79 -36.12 23.67
C HIS A 284 -17.90 -35.27 22.40
N ILE A 285 -19.13 -34.94 22.00
CA ILE A 285 -19.41 -33.98 20.92
C ILE A 285 -19.48 -32.58 21.53
N TRP A 286 -18.51 -31.72 21.19
CA TRP A 286 -18.41 -30.35 21.67
C TRP A 286 -19.41 -29.45 20.97
N LYS A 287 -20.32 -28.84 21.74
CA LYS A 287 -21.27 -27.86 21.20
C LYS A 287 -20.62 -26.49 21.06
N VAL A 288 -20.67 -25.92 19.86
CA VAL A 288 -20.00 -24.66 19.52
C VAL A 288 -21.02 -23.61 19.12
N TYR A 289 -21.05 -22.50 19.86
CA TYR A 289 -21.78 -21.29 19.45
C TYR A 289 -20.82 -20.31 18.78
N THR A 290 -21.20 -19.76 17.62
CA THR A 290 -20.38 -18.75 16.93
C THR A 290 -21.18 -17.77 16.07
N ASP A 291 -20.73 -16.52 16.02
CA ASP A 291 -21.23 -15.44 15.14
C ASP A 291 -20.35 -15.23 13.88
N ASN A 292 -19.29 -16.04 13.73
CA ASN A 292 -18.34 -15.97 12.63
C ASN A 292 -18.75 -16.93 11.50
N GLU A 293 -19.00 -16.39 10.31
CA GLU A 293 -19.48 -17.16 9.15
C GLU A 293 -18.46 -18.18 8.63
N LEU A 294 -17.16 -17.90 8.76
CA LEU A 294 -16.11 -18.84 8.35
C LEU A 294 -16.07 -20.03 9.30
N VAL A 295 -16.21 -19.82 10.61
CA VAL A 295 -16.27 -20.94 11.57
C VAL A 295 -17.51 -21.80 11.29
N LYS A 296 -18.67 -21.19 11.02
CA LYS A 296 -19.88 -21.94 10.63
C LYS A 296 -19.66 -22.77 9.36
N GLN A 297 -18.95 -22.21 8.38
CA GLN A 297 -18.72 -22.88 7.10
C GLN A 297 -17.70 -24.02 7.18
N TYR A 298 -16.66 -23.88 8.01
CA TYR A 298 -15.49 -24.75 7.98
C TYR A 298 -15.31 -25.65 9.22
N LEU A 299 -16.13 -25.51 10.26
CA LEU A 299 -16.13 -26.45 11.40
C LEU A 299 -16.90 -27.74 11.04
N THR A 300 -16.27 -28.58 10.23
CA THR A 300 -16.87 -29.80 9.66
C THR A 300 -16.47 -31.10 10.39
N ASP A 301 -15.62 -31.01 11.41
CA ASP A 301 -15.14 -32.18 12.14
C ASP A 301 -16.27 -32.77 13.02
N PRO A 302 -16.51 -34.10 12.97
CA PRO A 302 -17.64 -34.74 13.64
C PRO A 302 -17.62 -34.66 15.17
N HIS A 303 -16.49 -34.29 15.80
CA HIS A 303 -16.43 -34.08 17.25
C HIS A 303 -17.03 -32.73 17.68
N TYR A 304 -17.50 -31.91 16.74
CA TYR A 304 -18.08 -30.60 17.02
C TYR A 304 -19.48 -30.49 16.42
N GLN A 305 -20.36 -29.82 17.15
CA GLN A 305 -21.73 -29.53 16.71
C GLN A 305 -22.02 -28.04 16.88
N LEU A 306 -22.39 -27.36 15.80
CA LEU A 306 -22.83 -25.97 15.87
C LEU A 306 -24.20 -25.87 16.56
N VAL A 307 -24.35 -24.88 17.45
CA VAL A 307 -25.61 -24.57 18.14
C VAL A 307 -25.96 -23.09 17.98
N ASP A 308 -27.24 -22.78 17.88
CA ASP A 308 -27.75 -21.41 17.71
C ASP A 308 -27.88 -20.65 19.05
N ASP A 309 -27.88 -21.38 20.16
CA ASP A 309 -28.07 -20.84 21.51
C ASP A 309 -26.78 -20.95 22.32
N ILE A 310 -26.31 -19.80 22.81
CA ILE A 310 -25.08 -19.68 23.59
C ILE A 310 -25.14 -20.46 24.90
N ASP A 311 -26.34 -20.66 25.47
CA ASP A 311 -26.53 -21.36 26.73
C ASP A 311 -26.29 -22.87 26.59
N GLN A 312 -26.45 -23.41 25.39
CA GLN A 312 -26.26 -24.83 25.08
C GLN A 312 -24.83 -25.18 24.68
N ALA A 313 -23.96 -24.18 24.51
CA ALA A 313 -22.61 -24.36 24.01
C ALA A 313 -21.62 -24.80 25.10
N ASP A 314 -20.70 -25.68 24.75
CA ASP A 314 -19.49 -25.99 25.52
C ASP A 314 -18.35 -25.03 25.14
N ILE A 315 -18.34 -24.57 23.88
CA ILE A 315 -17.35 -23.65 23.31
C ILE A 315 -18.08 -22.44 22.75
N ILE A 316 -17.66 -21.25 23.16
CA ILE A 316 -18.15 -19.96 22.68
C ILE A 316 -17.05 -19.32 21.84
N PHE A 317 -17.28 -19.21 20.53
CA PHE A 317 -16.37 -18.57 19.60
C PHE A 317 -17.01 -17.33 18.99
N ILE A 318 -16.68 -16.15 19.51
CA ILE A 318 -17.31 -14.88 19.09
C ILE A 318 -16.27 -13.97 18.46
N GLU A 319 -16.60 -13.39 17.30
CA GLU A 319 -15.81 -12.41 16.57
C GLU A 319 -16.26 -10.97 16.84
N LYS A 320 -17.57 -10.70 16.84
CA LYS A 320 -18.07 -9.31 16.79
C LYS A 320 -18.25 -8.68 18.17
N GLN A 321 -18.62 -9.48 19.17
CA GLN A 321 -18.91 -9.00 20.52
C GLN A 321 -17.75 -9.29 21.48
N LEU A 322 -17.25 -8.24 22.13
CA LEU A 322 -16.30 -8.36 23.23
C LEU A 322 -17.03 -8.76 24.51
N ILE A 323 -16.47 -9.74 25.22
CA ILE A 323 -16.95 -10.11 26.55
C ILE A 323 -16.51 -9.03 27.54
N GLN A 324 -17.49 -8.40 28.18
CA GLN A 324 -17.28 -7.31 29.14
C GLN A 324 -17.36 -7.76 30.60
N ASP A 325 -17.95 -8.93 30.86
CA ASP A 325 -18.04 -9.54 32.19
C ASP A 325 -17.74 -11.03 32.09
N PHE A 326 -16.51 -11.41 32.42
CA PHE A 326 -16.07 -12.81 32.42
C PHE A 326 -16.62 -13.61 33.61
N ARG A 327 -17.33 -12.96 34.55
CA ARG A 327 -17.99 -13.60 35.68
C ARG A 327 -19.45 -13.93 35.40
N HIS A 328 -19.94 -13.60 34.21
CA HIS A 328 -21.32 -13.87 33.83
C HIS A 328 -21.58 -15.39 33.88
N GLU A 329 -22.70 -15.79 34.47
CA GLU A 329 -22.99 -17.22 34.74
C GLU A 329 -23.01 -18.07 33.46
N THR A 330 -23.39 -17.46 32.33
CA THR A 330 -23.40 -18.13 31.02
C THR A 330 -22.03 -18.57 30.53
N LEU A 331 -20.93 -18.06 31.10
CA LEU A 331 -19.55 -18.41 30.76
C LEU A 331 -18.96 -19.48 31.70
N ASN A 332 -19.65 -19.82 32.79
CA ASN A 332 -19.16 -20.81 33.75
C ASN A 332 -18.92 -22.17 33.09
N ASN A 333 -17.72 -22.73 33.27
CA ASN A 333 -17.29 -24.02 32.72
C ASN A 333 -17.30 -24.14 31.18
N LYS A 334 -17.34 -23.02 30.44
CA LYS A 334 -17.25 -23.02 28.98
C LYS A 334 -15.87 -22.61 28.50
N LEU A 335 -15.48 -23.08 27.32
CA LEU A 335 -14.28 -22.60 26.62
C LEU A 335 -14.64 -21.37 25.78
N VAL A 336 -13.81 -20.33 25.85
CA VAL A 336 -14.08 -19.05 25.18
C VAL A 336 -12.84 -18.60 24.41
N ASN A 337 -13.02 -18.01 23.23
CA ASN A 337 -11.94 -17.53 22.35
C ASN A 337 -11.40 -16.12 22.70
N GLN A 338 -11.72 -15.60 23.88
CA GLN A 338 -11.28 -14.29 24.38
C GLN A 338 -10.70 -14.45 25.78
N PHE A 339 -9.69 -13.65 26.10
CA PHE A 339 -9.04 -13.69 27.41
C PHE A 339 -9.48 -12.52 28.30
N PRO A 340 -9.68 -12.76 29.60
CA PRO A 340 -9.70 -11.67 30.58
C PRO A 340 -8.49 -10.76 30.39
N PHE A 341 -8.68 -9.44 30.49
CA PHE A 341 -7.65 -8.42 30.32
C PHE A 341 -7.03 -8.26 28.92
N GLU A 342 -7.51 -8.96 27.88
CA GLU A 342 -6.93 -8.82 26.53
C GLU A 342 -7.07 -7.40 25.95
N ASN A 343 -8.06 -6.65 26.44
CA ASN A 343 -8.32 -5.27 26.05
C ASN A 343 -7.12 -4.33 26.29
N VAL A 344 -6.19 -4.73 27.17
CA VAL A 344 -4.95 -4.01 27.45
C VAL A 344 -4.02 -3.96 26.23
N LEU A 345 -4.17 -4.93 25.32
CA LEU A 345 -3.44 -5.03 24.05
C LEU A 345 -4.30 -4.66 22.84
N THR A 346 -5.61 -4.95 22.87
CA THR A 346 -6.48 -4.74 21.71
C THR A 346 -7.07 -3.32 21.62
N LYS A 347 -7.17 -2.58 22.72
CA LYS A 347 -7.57 -1.15 22.71
C LYS A 347 -6.34 -0.26 22.51
N LYS A 348 -6.35 0.58 21.46
CA LYS A 348 -5.22 1.46 21.09
C LYS A 348 -4.71 2.31 22.26
N GLU A 349 -5.62 2.85 23.08
CA GLU A 349 -5.27 3.69 24.23
C GLU A 349 -4.57 2.89 25.34
N LEU A 350 -5.10 1.71 25.70
CA LEU A 350 -4.51 0.85 26.72
C LEU A 350 -3.19 0.23 26.26
N LEU A 351 -3.08 -0.14 24.97
CA LEU A 351 -1.83 -0.62 24.38
C LEU A 351 -0.74 0.45 24.47
N ALA A 352 -1.07 1.70 24.13
CA ALA A 352 -0.13 2.81 24.22
C ALA A 352 0.33 3.05 25.67
N LEU A 353 -0.59 3.01 26.65
CA LEU A 353 -0.25 3.15 28.07
C LEU A 353 0.63 1.98 28.56
N THR A 354 0.32 0.76 28.15
CA THR A 354 1.04 -0.46 28.54
C THR A 354 2.46 -0.46 27.98
N ALA A 355 2.63 -0.15 26.69
CA ALA A 355 3.94 -0.03 26.06
C ALA A 355 4.80 1.06 26.71
N ARG A 356 4.19 2.20 27.03
CA ARG A 356 4.86 3.31 27.73
C ARG A 356 5.27 2.93 29.16
N ARG A 357 4.41 2.20 29.90
CA ARG A 357 4.70 1.72 31.26
C ARG A 357 5.82 0.68 31.26
N TRP A 358 5.81 -0.27 30.32
CA TRP A 358 6.89 -1.25 30.15
C TRP A 358 8.23 -0.54 29.96
N LYS A 359 8.28 0.45 29.06
CA LYS A 359 9.50 1.24 28.83
C LYS A 359 9.97 1.94 30.10
N SER A 360 9.09 2.53 30.91
CA SER A 360 9.50 3.19 32.15
C SER A 360 10.04 2.24 33.22
N LEU A 361 9.65 0.96 33.21
CA LEU A 361 10.03 -0.02 34.21
C LEU A 361 11.25 -0.85 33.81
N TYR A 362 11.46 -1.07 32.51
CA TYR A 362 12.42 -2.06 32.01
C TYR A 362 13.30 -1.57 30.84
N GLY A 363 13.06 -0.37 30.29
CA GLY A 363 13.81 0.18 29.15
C GLY A 363 14.53 1.47 29.49
#